data_AF-A0AA50KB14-F1
#
_entry.id   AF-A0AA50KB14-F1
#
_cell.length_a   1.000
_cell.length_b   1.000
_cell.length_c   1.000
_cell.angle_alpha   90.00
_cell.angle_beta   90.00
_cell.angle_gamma   90.00
#
_symmetry.space_group_name_H-M   'P 1'
#
loop_
_entity.id
_entity.type
_entity.pdbx_description
1 polymer ?
#
loop_
_entity_poly.entity_id
_entity_poly.type
_entity_poly.pdbx_seq_one_letter_code
_entity_poly.pdbx_strand_id
1 'polypeptide(L)'
;MNNLPICSLIILLVGCTTIKNVSDSSQFGGDIGIKHLEKNAFICSVDNNAMFTKGLPVNELYENHGFKSCPYGMDVASLLKGAEIKVSEVSHRSHFGLVSYTDHWYFVGSAVIDGKTVNFHYYLGLTTDGKPPANYKDNLLWQ
;
A
#
# COMPACT_ATOMS: atom_id res chain seq x y z
N MET A 1 -41.10 15.93 -23.24
CA MET A 1 -40.05 14.90 -23.47
C MET A 1 -38.75 15.63 -23.75
N ASN A 2 -37.69 15.32 -22.99
CA ASN A 2 -36.26 15.36 -23.37
C ASN A 2 -35.35 15.62 -22.15
N ASN A 3 -35.31 14.66 -21.20
CA ASN A 3 -34.30 14.62 -20.13
C ASN A 3 -33.08 13.75 -20.50
N LEU A 4 -32.89 13.45 -21.80
CA LEU A 4 -31.90 12.49 -22.28
C LEU A 4 -30.42 12.96 -22.28
N PRO A 5 -30.04 14.26 -22.26
CA PRO A 5 -28.61 14.60 -22.35
C PRO A 5 -27.87 14.49 -21.01
N ILE A 6 -28.59 14.45 -19.87
CA ILE A 6 -27.97 14.48 -18.54
C ILE A 6 -27.33 13.13 -18.19
N CYS A 7 -27.92 11.99 -18.60
CA CYS A 7 -27.37 10.67 -18.29
C CYS A 7 -26.06 10.37 -19.06
N SER A 8 -25.83 11.01 -20.21
CA SER A 8 -24.59 10.78 -20.99
C SER A 8 -23.38 11.54 -20.45
N LEU A 9 -23.59 12.60 -19.65
CA LEU A 9 -22.50 13.40 -19.07
C LEU A 9 -21.95 12.79 -17.77
N ILE A 10 -22.76 12.00 -17.05
CA ILE A 10 -22.41 11.44 -15.73
C ILE A 10 -21.42 10.27 -15.84
N ILE A 11 -21.37 9.57 -16.98
CA ILE A 11 -20.47 8.43 -17.20
C ILE A 11 -18.99 8.88 -17.26
N LEU A 12 -18.72 10.15 -17.59
CA LEU A 12 -17.36 10.70 -17.64
C LEU A 12 -16.79 11.09 -16.26
N LEU A 13 -17.60 11.08 -15.19
CA LEU A 13 -17.18 11.47 -13.84
C LEU A 13 -16.62 10.31 -13.00
N VAL A 14 -16.60 9.09 -13.55
CA VAL A 14 -16.18 7.90 -12.79
C VAL A 14 -14.68 7.67 -12.98
N GLY A 15 -13.91 7.83 -11.91
CA GLY A 15 -12.49 7.47 -11.92
C GLY A 15 -12.29 5.96 -12.05
N CYS A 16 -11.36 5.54 -12.89
CA CYS A 16 -11.00 4.13 -13.08
C CYS A 16 -9.72 3.82 -12.30
N THR A 17 -9.67 2.68 -11.60
CA THR A 17 -8.44 2.21 -10.94
C THR A 17 -8.03 0.87 -11.54
N THR A 18 -6.81 0.79 -12.05
CA THR A 18 -6.19 -0.46 -12.52
C THR A 18 -5.19 -0.94 -11.47
N ILE A 19 -5.24 -2.23 -11.14
CA ILE A 19 -4.35 -2.86 -10.16
C ILE A 19 -3.47 -3.87 -10.92
N LYS A 20 -2.15 -3.80 -10.69
CA LYS A 20 -1.16 -4.70 -11.29
C LYS A 20 -0.23 -5.22 -10.20
N ASN A 21 0.03 -6.52 -10.21
CA ASN A 21 1.15 -7.09 -9.47
C ASN A 21 2.40 -6.94 -10.33
N VAL A 22 3.43 -6.30 -9.78
CA VAL A 22 4.69 -5.97 -10.47
C VAL A 22 5.91 -6.56 -9.76
N SER A 23 5.69 -7.63 -8.98
CA SER A 23 6.73 -8.29 -8.17
C SER A 23 7.89 -8.83 -9.00
N ASP A 24 7.62 -9.26 -10.23
CA ASP A 24 8.63 -9.83 -11.14
C ASP A 24 9.48 -8.75 -11.84
N SER A 25 9.23 -7.46 -11.58
CA SER A 25 10.07 -6.39 -12.11
C SER A 25 11.46 -6.45 -11.48
N SER A 26 12.50 -6.34 -12.32
CA SER A 26 13.91 -6.32 -11.88
C SER A 26 14.20 -5.29 -10.78
N GLN A 27 13.42 -4.21 -10.70
CA GLN A 27 13.56 -3.18 -9.69
C GLN A 27 13.27 -3.68 -8.27
N PHE A 28 12.36 -4.65 -8.12
CA PHE A 28 11.89 -5.19 -6.85
C PHE A 28 12.40 -6.60 -6.54
N GLY A 29 13.25 -7.18 -7.40
CA GLY A 29 13.70 -8.56 -7.23
C GLY A 29 14.41 -8.83 -5.89
N GLY A 30 15.00 -7.80 -5.29
CA GLY A 30 15.61 -7.89 -3.96
C GLY A 30 14.64 -7.66 -2.79
N ASP A 31 13.41 -7.20 -3.04
CA ASP A 31 12.48 -6.75 -1.99
C ASP A 31 11.46 -7.83 -1.60
N ILE A 32 11.24 -8.83 -2.47
CA ILE A 32 10.32 -9.95 -2.22
C ILE A 32 10.97 -11.02 -1.34
N GLY A 33 10.19 -11.62 -0.45
CA GLY A 33 10.60 -12.73 0.40
C GLY A 33 10.63 -12.36 1.88
N ILE A 34 11.43 -13.09 2.64
CA ILE A 34 11.59 -12.86 4.08
C ILE A 34 12.51 -11.66 4.29
N LYS A 35 12.07 -10.72 5.14
CA LYS A 35 12.76 -9.48 5.48
C LYS A 35 12.81 -9.32 6.99
N HIS A 36 13.88 -8.68 7.47
CA HIS A 36 14.04 -8.34 8.87
C HIS A 36 13.96 -6.83 9.01
N LEU A 37 13.16 -6.36 9.97
CA LEU A 37 13.02 -4.93 10.19
C LEU A 37 14.31 -4.31 10.72
N GLU A 38 14.73 -3.19 10.15
CA GLU A 38 15.84 -2.37 10.65
C GLU A 38 15.40 -1.32 11.68
N LYS A 39 14.08 -1.09 11.76
CA LYS A 39 13.43 -0.10 12.61
C LYS A 39 12.25 -0.73 13.35
N ASN A 40 11.83 -0.14 14.46
CA ASN A 40 10.57 -0.52 15.09
C ASN A 40 9.41 -0.12 14.18
N ALA A 41 8.34 -0.90 14.18
CA ALA A 41 7.17 -0.67 13.34
C ALA A 41 5.87 -1.00 14.09
N PHE A 42 4.76 -0.50 13.57
CA PHE A 42 3.42 -0.92 13.97
C PHE A 42 2.70 -1.55 12.79
N ILE A 43 1.85 -2.52 13.09
CA ILE A 43 0.76 -2.91 12.21
C ILE A 43 -0.51 -2.25 12.75
N CYS A 44 -1.15 -1.45 11.92
CA CYS A 44 -2.34 -0.66 12.26
C CYS A 44 -3.50 -1.07 11.37
N SER A 45 -4.68 -1.28 11.94
CA SER A 45 -5.91 -1.52 11.17
C SER A 45 -6.46 -0.18 10.70
N VAL A 46 -6.50 0.03 9.40
CA VAL A 46 -6.90 1.29 8.75
C VAL A 46 -8.08 1.04 7.81
N ASP A 47 -8.93 2.05 7.68
CA ASP A 47 -10.08 1.96 6.80
C ASP A 47 -9.67 2.19 5.33
N ASN A 48 -9.71 1.13 4.52
CA ASN A 48 -9.28 1.13 3.12
C ASN A 48 -10.41 1.47 2.13
N ASN A 49 -11.19 2.50 2.44
CA ASN A 49 -12.31 2.93 1.62
C ASN A 49 -11.90 3.76 0.40
N ALA A 50 -10.65 4.19 0.32
CA ALA A 50 -10.13 4.89 -0.86
C ALA A 50 -10.03 3.95 -2.08
N MET A 51 -10.33 4.46 -3.28
CA MET A 51 -10.30 3.64 -4.50
C MET A 51 -8.94 2.99 -4.75
N PHE A 52 -7.84 3.69 -4.43
CA PHE A 52 -6.49 3.18 -4.60
C PHE A 52 -6.06 2.15 -3.53
N THR A 53 -6.71 2.11 -2.35
CA THR A 53 -6.43 1.08 -1.33
C THR A 53 -7.40 -0.11 -1.38
N LYS A 54 -8.45 -0.05 -2.20
CA LYS A 54 -9.47 -1.11 -2.32
C LYS A 54 -8.86 -2.48 -2.61
N GLY A 55 -9.07 -3.44 -1.72
CA GLY A 55 -8.55 -4.81 -1.88
C GLY A 55 -7.10 -5.01 -1.41
N LEU A 56 -6.44 -3.99 -0.87
CA LEU A 56 -5.26 -4.20 -0.02
C LEU A 56 -5.70 -4.79 1.34
N PRO A 57 -4.81 -5.50 2.06
CA PRO A 57 -5.05 -5.87 3.45
C PRO A 57 -5.46 -4.66 4.28
N VAL A 58 -6.44 -4.86 5.17
CA VAL A 58 -6.96 -3.80 6.08
C VAL A 58 -5.88 -3.26 7.00
N ASN A 59 -4.83 -4.02 7.26
CA ASN A 59 -3.74 -3.55 8.08
C ASN A 59 -2.65 -2.88 7.23
N GLU A 60 -2.07 -1.81 7.77
CA GLU A 60 -0.95 -1.09 7.20
C GLU A 60 0.25 -1.14 8.16
N LEU A 61 1.45 -1.30 7.60
CA LEU A 61 2.72 -1.30 8.33
C LEU A 61 3.29 0.13 8.34
N TYR A 62 3.62 0.64 9.53
CA TYR A 62 4.17 1.98 9.71
C TYR A 62 5.47 1.95 10.51
N GLU A 63 6.40 2.87 10.22
CA GLU A 63 7.54 3.10 11.11
C GLU A 63 7.05 3.60 12.48
N ASN A 64 7.59 3.05 13.55
CA ASN A 64 7.37 3.57 14.89
C ASN A 64 8.45 4.60 15.26
N HIS A 65 8.09 5.88 15.21
CA HIS A 65 8.95 7.00 15.63
C HIS A 65 8.87 7.32 17.14
N GLY A 66 8.70 6.31 18.00
CA GLY A 66 8.60 6.47 19.46
C GLY A 66 7.17 6.67 19.97
N PHE A 67 6.17 6.40 19.14
CA PHE A 67 4.77 6.41 19.57
C PHE A 67 4.47 5.18 20.44
N LYS A 68 3.47 5.32 21.32
CA LYS A 68 3.01 4.22 22.20
C LYS A 68 1.96 3.33 21.54
N SER A 69 1.34 3.80 20.46
CA SER A 69 0.27 3.13 19.73
C SER A 69 0.27 3.63 18.28
N CYS A 70 -0.52 2.96 17.44
CA CYS A 70 -0.75 3.38 16.06
C CYS A 70 -1.08 4.87 15.92
N PRO A 71 -0.38 5.60 15.03
CA PRO A 71 -0.66 7.02 14.79
C PRO A 71 -1.98 7.23 14.04
N TYR A 72 -2.40 6.22 13.27
CA TYR A 72 -3.65 6.20 12.52
C TYR A 72 -4.30 4.82 12.65
N GLY A 73 -5.62 4.78 12.74
CA GLY A 73 -6.38 3.53 12.85
C GLY A 73 -6.31 2.89 14.24
N MET A 74 -6.54 1.58 14.30
CA MET A 74 -6.49 0.80 15.54
C MET A 74 -5.19 0.01 15.65
N ASP A 75 -4.67 -0.12 16.87
CA ASP A 75 -3.47 -0.91 17.15
C ASP A 75 -3.73 -2.41 16.94
N VAL A 76 -2.88 -3.06 16.15
CA VAL A 76 -2.94 -4.50 15.89
C VAL A 76 -1.70 -5.20 16.46
N ALA A 77 -0.52 -4.68 16.16
CA ALA A 77 0.73 -5.24 16.67
C ALA A 77 1.87 -4.21 16.68
N SER A 78 2.74 -4.33 17.66
CA SER A 78 4.05 -3.67 17.69
C SER A 78 5.13 -4.65 17.23
N LEU A 79 5.93 -4.25 16.24
CA LEU A 79 7.07 -5.00 15.75
C LEU A 79 8.36 -4.31 16.17
N LEU A 80 9.23 -5.04 16.86
CA LEU A 80 10.56 -4.54 17.20
C LEU A 80 11.51 -4.67 16.02
N LYS A 81 12.56 -3.85 16.01
CA LYS A 81 13.72 -4.04 15.13
C LYS A 81 14.20 -5.50 15.22
N GLY A 82 14.44 -6.11 14.06
CA GLY A 82 14.81 -7.50 13.90
C GLY A 82 13.63 -8.45 13.72
N ALA A 83 12.38 -7.99 13.89
CA ALA A 83 11.22 -8.83 13.61
C ALA A 83 11.18 -9.26 12.14
N GLU A 84 10.76 -10.51 11.92
CA GLU A 84 10.60 -11.08 10.59
C GLU A 84 9.25 -10.67 9.98
N ILE A 85 9.30 -10.22 8.74
CA ILE A 85 8.12 -10.03 7.88
C ILE A 85 8.35 -10.76 6.56
N LYS A 86 7.27 -11.10 5.86
CA LYS A 86 7.32 -11.63 4.51
C LYS A 86 6.67 -10.64 3.55
N VAL A 87 7.44 -10.13 2.60
CA VAL A 87 6.93 -9.36 1.47
C VAL A 87 6.56 -10.35 0.37
N SER A 88 5.29 -10.42 -0.01
CA SER A 88 4.81 -11.38 -1.01
C SER A 88 4.54 -10.75 -2.37
N GLU A 89 4.18 -9.46 -2.40
CA GLU A 89 3.82 -8.78 -3.64
C GLU A 89 4.23 -7.31 -3.62
N VAL A 90 4.53 -6.78 -4.80
CA VAL A 90 4.48 -5.35 -5.10
C VAL A 90 3.23 -5.03 -5.91
N SER A 91 2.36 -4.17 -5.37
CA SER A 91 1.11 -3.76 -5.98
C SER A 91 1.25 -2.36 -6.56
N HIS A 92 1.11 -2.22 -7.87
CA HIS A 92 1.03 -0.97 -8.61
C HIS A 92 -0.42 -0.65 -8.94
N ARG A 93 -0.86 0.56 -8.59
CA ARG A 93 -2.27 0.96 -8.70
C ARG A 93 -2.39 2.30 -9.38
N SER A 94 -2.79 2.26 -10.65
CA SER A 94 -3.00 3.45 -11.47
C SER A 94 -4.44 3.92 -11.35
N HIS A 95 -4.65 5.15 -10.88
CA HIS A 95 -5.94 5.79 -10.81
C HIS A 95 -6.04 6.90 -11.87
N PHE A 96 -7.07 6.82 -12.71
CA PHE A 96 -7.38 7.78 -13.75
C PHE A 96 -8.68 8.48 -13.39
N GLY A 97 -8.58 9.74 -13.01
CA GLY A 97 -9.70 10.67 -12.92
C GLY A 97 -9.80 11.57 -14.15
N LEU A 98 -10.79 12.47 -14.16
CA LEU A 98 -11.02 13.43 -15.26
C LEU A 98 -9.84 14.37 -15.55
N VAL A 99 -9.12 14.76 -14.49
CA VAL A 99 -8.05 15.78 -14.55
C VAL A 99 -6.77 15.31 -13.89
N SER A 100 -6.74 14.08 -13.38
CA SER A 100 -5.63 13.56 -12.60
C SER A 100 -5.34 12.12 -12.96
N TYR A 101 -4.04 11.82 -13.05
CA TYR A 101 -3.51 10.48 -13.14
C TYR A 101 -2.53 10.29 -12.00
N THR A 102 -2.73 9.25 -11.19
CA THR A 102 -1.90 8.95 -10.04
C THR A 102 -1.54 7.47 -9.99
N ASP A 103 -0.28 7.17 -9.70
CA ASP A 103 0.23 5.82 -9.50
C ASP A 103 0.59 5.63 -8.04
N HIS A 104 -0.09 4.71 -7.37
CA HIS A 104 0.17 4.34 -5.99
C HIS A 104 0.89 2.99 -5.92
N TRP A 105 1.90 2.93 -5.09
CA TRP A 105 2.79 1.77 -4.99
C TRP A 105 2.77 1.21 -3.57
N TYR A 106 2.67 -0.10 -3.46
CA TYR A 106 2.58 -0.78 -2.18
C TYR A 106 3.42 -2.05 -2.19
N PHE A 107 4.02 -2.37 -1.05
CA PHE A 107 4.31 -3.75 -0.72
C PHE A 107 3.11 -4.38 -0.03
N VAL A 108 2.82 -5.63 -0.34
CA VAL A 108 1.85 -6.47 0.37
C VAL A 108 2.62 -7.61 1.00
N GLY A 109 2.35 -7.84 2.28
CA GLY A 109 3.09 -8.82 3.06
C GLY A 109 2.33 -9.35 4.27
N SER A 110 3.05 -10.09 5.09
CA SER A 110 2.52 -10.64 6.33
C SER A 110 3.59 -10.78 7.41
N ALA A 111 3.14 -10.83 8.66
CA ALA A 111 3.96 -11.12 9.83
C ALA A 111 3.26 -12.16 10.71
N VAL A 112 4.02 -12.94 11.47
CA VAL A 112 3.46 -13.88 12.47
C VAL A 112 3.46 -13.20 13.83
N ILE A 113 2.27 -12.92 14.36
CA ILE A 113 2.04 -12.28 15.66
C ILE A 113 1.29 -13.26 16.54
N ASP A 114 1.86 -13.65 17.68
CA ASP A 114 1.25 -14.59 18.62
C ASP A 114 0.77 -15.89 17.95
N GLY A 115 1.56 -16.40 16.99
CA GLY A 115 1.26 -17.60 16.22
C GLY A 115 0.22 -17.44 15.11
N LYS A 116 -0.27 -16.22 14.86
CA LYS A 116 -1.24 -15.91 13.81
C LYS A 116 -0.61 -15.08 12.69
N THR A 117 -0.93 -15.41 11.45
CA THR A 117 -0.52 -14.60 10.30
C THR A 117 -1.39 -13.36 10.21
N VAL A 118 -0.74 -12.19 10.24
CA VAL A 118 -1.37 -10.88 10.03
C VAL A 118 -0.89 -10.33 8.70
N ASN A 119 -1.81 -10.17 7.75
CA ASN A 119 -1.49 -9.57 6.45
C ASN A 119 -1.52 -8.04 6.57
N PHE A 120 -0.60 -7.37 5.89
CA PHE A 120 -0.49 -5.92 5.86
C PHE A 120 -0.15 -5.41 4.45
N HIS A 121 -0.35 -4.12 4.22
CA HIS A 121 0.29 -3.39 3.14
C HIS A 121 1.26 -2.34 3.70
N TYR A 122 2.22 -1.91 2.89
CA TYR A 122 3.18 -0.86 3.20
C TYR A 122 3.24 0.11 2.02
N TYR A 123 2.94 1.38 2.25
CA TYR A 123 2.86 2.37 1.18
C TYR A 123 4.25 2.88 0.78
N LEU A 124 4.58 2.75 -0.50
CA LEU A 124 5.86 3.19 -1.07
C LEU A 124 5.83 4.64 -1.55
N GLY A 125 4.65 5.14 -1.91
CA GLY A 125 4.46 6.50 -2.36
C GLY A 125 3.63 6.61 -3.64
N LEU A 126 3.56 7.86 -4.09
CA LEU A 126 2.79 8.32 -5.24
C LEU A 126 3.74 8.75 -6.36
N THR A 127 3.43 8.38 -7.59
CA THR A 127 4.04 8.93 -8.81
C THR A 127 2.98 9.24 -9.86
N THR A 128 3.40 9.77 -11.02
CA THR A 128 2.51 10.13 -12.13
C THR A 128 3.08 9.74 -13.49
N ASP A 129 4.15 8.94 -13.51
CA ASP A 129 4.93 8.59 -14.70
C ASP A 129 4.98 7.07 -14.96
N GLY A 130 4.18 6.28 -14.23
CA GLY A 130 4.16 4.83 -14.35
C GLY A 130 5.37 4.12 -13.76
N LYS A 131 6.27 4.84 -13.07
CA LYS A 131 7.46 4.28 -12.40
C LYS A 131 7.30 4.39 -10.89
N PRO A 132 7.89 3.49 -10.09
CA PRO A 132 7.86 3.64 -8.65
C PRO A 132 8.74 4.81 -8.19
N PRO A 133 8.52 5.33 -6.96
CA PRO A 133 9.30 6.44 -6.42
C PRO A 133 10.81 6.12 -6.43
N ALA A 134 11.64 6.99 -7.01
CA ALA A 134 13.07 6.70 -7.21
C ALA A 134 13.83 6.39 -5.90
N ASN A 135 13.36 6.95 -4.78
CA ASN A 135 13.95 6.86 -3.45
C ASN A 135 13.16 5.94 -2.50
N TYR A 136 12.28 5.06 -2.99
CA TYR A 136 11.47 4.22 -2.10
C TYR A 136 12.36 3.36 -1.17
N LYS A 137 13.55 2.95 -1.64
CA LYS A 137 14.52 2.15 -0.88
C LYS A 137 15.03 2.85 0.38
N ASP A 138 15.17 4.17 0.34
CA ASP A 138 15.68 4.95 1.48
C ASP A 138 14.67 5.01 2.64
N ASN A 139 13.40 4.77 2.34
CA ASN A 139 12.30 4.83 3.29
C ASN A 139 11.89 3.47 3.83
N LEU A 140 12.43 2.37 3.29
CA LEU A 140 12.06 1.02 3.72
C LEU A 140 12.37 0.79 5.19
N LEU A 141 11.54 -0.05 5.79
CA LEU A 141 11.73 -0.50 7.17
C LEU A 141 12.68 -1.70 7.25
N TRP A 142 13.18 -2.18 6.11
CA TRP A 142 14.06 -3.34 5.94
C TRP A 142 15.06 -3.09 4.81
N GLN A 143 16.12 -3.90 4.75
CA GLN A 143 17.02 -4.02 3.61
C GLN A 143 17.06 -5.48 3.14
#